data_AF-A0A426TTK7-F1
#
_entry.id   AF-A0A426TTK7-F1
#
_cell.length_a   1.000
_cell.length_b   1.000
_cell.length_c   1.000
_cell.angle_alpha   90.00
_cell.angle_beta   90.00
_cell.angle_gamma   90.00
#
_symmetry.space_group_name_H-M   'P 1'
#
loop_
_entity.id
_entity.type
_entity.pdbx_description
1 polymer ?
#
loop_
_entity_poly.entity_id
_entity_poly.type
_entity_poly.pdbx_seq_one_letter_code
_entity_poly.pdbx_strand_id
1 'polypeptide(L)'
;MRACMGSLTTLFQLALGGLLLDPQAFRIQRDAPEGFGRGALLVALVGLAVGLAAWIGNFGVYLTQPDANAFRDTLYDGVARLPLYQNLVAETPELGVAFEEAFNQPQGGGLLATGPIESLAGVLFAPVFALLGWFIVGSVVHIAARAFGGSAAYQQTMACTALASGAHLLALVQIVPYAQVAATTILGLLATYVAVRESHQLPAWPSFWAVALGPTLLLLLAAIFSCGLLFLLVSVV
;
A
#
# COMPACT_ATOMS: atom_id res chain seq x y z
N MET A 1 4.07 12.48 -30.64
CA MET A 1 3.12 12.95 -29.59
C MET A 1 1.72 12.34 -29.70
N ARG A 2 1.04 12.30 -30.87
CA ARG A 2 -0.33 11.73 -30.98
C ARG A 2 -0.48 10.26 -30.55
N ALA A 3 0.50 9.40 -30.84
CA ALA A 3 0.46 7.99 -30.44
C ALA A 3 0.56 7.79 -28.91
N CYS A 4 1.33 8.64 -28.22
CA CYS A 4 1.49 8.59 -26.76
C CYS A 4 0.21 9.02 -26.04
N MET A 5 -0.48 10.03 -26.57
CA MET A 5 -1.74 10.53 -25.99
C MET A 5 -2.88 9.52 -26.12
N GLY A 6 -2.98 8.82 -27.25
CA GLY A 6 -3.95 7.72 -27.42
C GLY A 6 -3.72 6.57 -26.43
N SER A 7 -2.46 6.23 -26.15
CA SER A 7 -2.09 5.18 -25.18
C SER A 7 -2.52 5.52 -23.75
N LEU A 8 -2.25 6.76 -23.31
CA LEU A 8 -2.63 7.22 -21.96
C LEU A 8 -4.15 7.24 -21.75
N THR A 9 -4.91 7.72 -22.73
CA THR A 9 -6.38 7.71 -22.62
C THR A 9 -6.92 6.30 -22.47
N THR A 10 -6.38 5.32 -23.19
CA THR A 10 -6.85 3.94 -23.05
C THR A 10 -6.44 3.31 -21.71
N LEU A 11 -5.24 3.59 -21.20
CA LEU A 11 -4.84 3.14 -19.86
C LEU A 11 -5.75 3.70 -18.78
N PHE A 12 -6.12 4.98 -18.90
CA PHE A 12 -7.06 5.60 -17.98
C PHE A 12 -8.45 4.97 -18.07
N GLN A 13 -8.96 4.70 -19.28
CA GLN A 13 -10.22 3.99 -19.48
C GLN A 13 -10.19 2.57 -18.89
N LEU A 14 -9.09 1.84 -19.03
CA LEU A 14 -8.90 0.52 -18.42
C LEU A 14 -8.87 0.61 -16.89
N ALA A 15 -8.19 1.61 -16.34
CA ALA A 15 -8.15 1.85 -14.90
C ALA A 15 -9.55 2.13 -14.34
N LEU A 16 -10.34 2.96 -15.04
CA LEU A 16 -11.74 3.22 -14.71
C LEU A 16 -12.62 1.99 -14.89
N GLY A 17 -12.41 1.20 -15.95
CA GLY A 17 -13.12 -0.07 -16.15
C GLY A 17 -12.87 -1.05 -15.00
N GLY A 18 -11.64 -1.10 -14.49
CA GLY A 18 -11.29 -1.87 -13.30
C GLY A 18 -11.95 -1.33 -12.03
N LEU A 19 -11.93 -0.01 -11.84
CA LEU A 19 -12.56 0.67 -10.71
C LEU A 19 -14.08 0.47 -10.67
N LEU A 20 -14.74 0.55 -11.83
CA LEU A 20 -16.18 0.39 -12.01
C LEU A 20 -16.61 -1.07 -12.20
N LEU A 21 -15.66 -2.01 -12.16
CA LEU A 21 -15.89 -3.44 -12.31
C LEU A 21 -16.58 -3.81 -13.65
N ASP A 22 -16.29 -3.05 -14.73
CA ASP A 22 -16.87 -3.28 -16.06
C ASP A 22 -16.32 -4.57 -16.69
N PRO A 23 -17.12 -5.65 -16.83
CA PRO A 23 -16.66 -6.92 -17.38
C PRO A 23 -16.12 -6.82 -18.81
N GLN A 24 -16.59 -5.84 -19.60
CA GLN A 24 -16.12 -5.64 -20.97
C GLN A 24 -14.66 -5.17 -20.97
N ALA A 25 -14.27 -4.28 -20.06
CA ALA A 25 -12.90 -3.83 -19.93
C ALA A 25 -11.94 -4.99 -19.62
N PHE A 26 -12.34 -5.93 -18.75
CA PHE A 26 -11.56 -7.13 -18.45
C PHE A 26 -11.42 -8.04 -19.66
N ARG A 27 -12.48 -8.27 -20.45
CA ARG A 27 -12.42 -9.07 -21.69
C ARG A 27 -11.52 -8.45 -22.74
N ILE A 28 -11.67 -7.14 -22.97
CA ILE A 28 -10.82 -6.40 -23.91
C ILE A 28 -9.36 -6.53 -23.52
N GLN A 29 -9.04 -6.41 -22.22
CA GLN A 29 -7.68 -6.57 -21.74
C GLN A 29 -7.16 -8.01 -21.84
N ARG A 30 -8.01 -9.00 -21.54
CA ARG A 30 -7.70 -10.44 -21.67
C ARG A 30 -7.26 -10.79 -23.10
N ASP A 31 -7.97 -10.24 -24.07
CA ASP A 31 -7.83 -10.59 -25.49
C ASP A 31 -6.82 -9.69 -26.23
N ALA A 32 -6.25 -8.69 -25.53
CA ALA A 32 -5.25 -7.78 -26.10
C ALA A 32 -3.91 -8.50 -26.32
N PRO A 33 -3.27 -8.37 -27.51
CA PRO A 33 -2.01 -9.04 -27.82
C PRO A 33 -0.85 -8.63 -26.90
N GLU A 34 -0.88 -7.40 -26.38
CA GLU A 34 0.10 -6.89 -25.41
C GLU A 34 -0.51 -6.70 -24.01
N GLY A 35 -1.57 -7.45 -23.68
CA GLY A 35 -2.34 -7.29 -22.43
C GLY A 35 -1.47 -7.35 -21.16
N PHE A 36 -0.46 -8.22 -21.13
CA PHE A 36 0.47 -8.32 -20.00
C PHE A 36 1.30 -7.03 -19.82
N GLY A 37 1.97 -6.57 -20.88
CA GLY A 37 2.81 -5.38 -20.84
C GLY A 37 1.99 -4.11 -20.55
N ARG A 38 0.80 -4.02 -21.14
CA ARG A 38 -0.16 -2.95 -20.87
C ARG A 38 -0.64 -2.97 -19.41
N GLY A 39 -0.90 -4.16 -18.86
CA GLY A 39 -1.28 -4.35 -17.47
C GLY A 39 -0.16 -3.93 -16.51
N ALA A 40 1.08 -4.35 -16.77
CA ALA A 40 2.24 -3.93 -15.97
C ALA A 40 2.43 -2.41 -16.01
N LEU A 41 2.31 -1.79 -17.19
CA LEU A 41 2.39 -0.34 -17.33
C LEU A 41 1.27 0.37 -16.55
N LEU A 42 0.04 -0.15 -16.60
CA LEU A 42 -1.09 0.37 -15.83
C LEU A 42 -0.78 0.34 -14.32
N VAL A 43 -0.36 -0.82 -13.80
CA VAL A 43 -0.02 -1.00 -12.37
C VAL A 43 1.11 -0.04 -11.96
N ALA A 44 2.15 0.11 -12.79
CA ALA A 44 3.26 1.00 -12.52
C ALA A 44 2.81 2.48 -12.49
N LEU A 45 2.00 2.92 -13.46
CA LEU A 45 1.49 4.29 -13.51
C LEU A 45 0.57 4.60 -12.33
N VAL A 46 -0.32 3.67 -11.98
CA VAL A 46 -1.20 3.83 -10.82
C VAL A 46 -0.38 3.86 -9.53
N GLY A 47 0.58 2.95 -9.36
CA GLY A 47 1.46 2.92 -8.20
C GLY A 47 2.27 4.20 -8.04
N LEU A 48 2.79 4.75 -9.15
CA LEU A 48 3.48 6.04 -9.15
C LEU A 48 2.54 7.19 -8.77
N ALA A 49 1.33 7.24 -9.35
CA ALA A 49 0.36 8.29 -9.05
C ALA A 49 -0.08 8.26 -7.58
N VAL A 50 -0.30 7.08 -7.02
CA VAL A 50 -0.63 6.90 -5.60
C VAL A 50 0.55 7.26 -4.70
N GLY A 51 1.77 6.86 -5.06
CA GLY A 51 2.99 7.24 -4.33
C GLY A 51 3.17 8.77 -4.29
N LEU A 52 2.96 9.45 -5.41
CA LEU A 52 2.99 10.91 -5.50
C LEU A 52 1.90 11.56 -4.64
N ALA A 53 0.67 11.04 -4.71
CA ALA A 53 -0.46 11.53 -3.90
C ALA A 53 -0.14 11.45 -2.40
N ALA A 54 0.35 10.29 -1.94
CA ALA A 54 0.75 10.08 -0.55
C ALA A 54 1.91 11.01 -0.14
N TRP A 55 2.88 11.25 -1.01
CA TRP A 55 3.98 12.18 -0.74
C TRP A 55 3.49 13.62 -0.58
N ILE A 56 2.59 14.09 -1.47
CA ILE A 56 1.98 15.42 -1.36
C ILE A 56 1.19 15.55 -0.06
N GLY A 57 0.39 14.54 0.28
CA GLY A 57 -0.37 14.51 1.54
C GLY A 57 0.54 14.59 2.76
N ASN A 58 1.61 13.78 2.80
CA ASN A 58 2.60 13.79 3.88
C ASN A 58 3.34 15.12 3.96
N PHE A 59 3.64 15.75 2.82
CA PHE A 59 4.22 17.09 2.78
C PHE A 59 3.27 18.13 3.36
N GLY A 60 1.97 18.04 3.02
CA GLY A 60 0.94 18.89 3.62
C GLY A 60 0.82 18.68 5.13
N VAL A 61 0.87 17.43 5.61
CA VAL A 61 0.92 17.14 7.06
C VAL A 61 2.11 17.84 7.69
N TYR A 62 3.32 17.68 7.13
CA TYR A 62 4.53 18.32 7.60
C TYR A 62 4.40 19.85 7.68
N LEU A 63 3.82 20.50 6.67
CA LEU A 63 3.60 21.96 6.68
C LEU A 63 2.55 22.42 7.71
N THR A 64 1.63 21.54 8.10
CA THR A 64 0.60 21.83 9.10
C THR A 64 0.96 21.40 10.51
N GLN A 65 2.12 20.75 10.70
CA GLN A 65 2.58 20.38 12.04
C GLN A 65 2.96 21.64 12.83
N PRO A 66 2.50 21.76 14.08
CA PRO A 66 2.98 22.82 14.97
C PRO A 66 4.48 22.66 15.20
N ASP A 67 5.17 23.78 15.48
CA ASP A 67 6.61 23.75 15.78
C ASP A 67 6.89 22.69 16.86
N ALA A 68 7.69 21.68 16.49
CA ALA A 68 8.01 20.55 17.34
C ALA A 68 8.71 21.01 18.62
N ASN A 69 9.48 22.11 18.56
CA ASN A 69 10.12 22.70 19.74
C ASN A 69 9.06 23.35 20.63
N ALA A 70 8.18 24.19 20.08
CA ALA A 70 7.11 24.81 20.85
C ALA A 70 6.16 23.80 21.52
N PHE A 71 5.85 22.69 20.84
CA PHE A 71 5.05 21.60 21.42
C PHE A 71 5.80 20.87 22.55
N ARG A 72 7.09 20.59 22.35
CA ARG A 72 7.97 19.98 23.36
C ARG A 72 8.09 20.86 24.59
N ASP A 73 8.31 22.16 24.39
CA ASP A 73 8.42 23.14 25.47
C ASP A 73 7.12 23.24 26.27
N THR A 74 5.98 23.23 25.59
CA THR A 74 4.65 23.22 26.23
C THR A 74 4.43 21.94 27.05
N LEU A 75 4.85 20.79 26.53
CA LEU A 75 4.78 19.52 27.26
C LEU A 75 5.71 19.52 28.48
N TYR A 76 6.94 20.00 28.32
CA TYR A 76 7.90 20.11 29.42
C TYR A 76 7.35 21.01 30.53
N ASP A 77 6.88 22.20 30.19
CA ASP A 77 6.29 23.15 31.13
C ASP A 77 5.04 22.57 31.81
N GLY A 78 4.20 21.83 31.08
CA GLY A 78 3.05 21.12 31.63
C GLY A 78 3.45 20.06 32.66
N VAL A 79 4.46 19.25 32.37
CA VAL A 79 4.96 18.20 33.27
C VAL A 79 5.67 18.81 34.49
N ALA A 80 6.48 19.84 34.29
CA ALA A 80 7.21 20.54 35.35
C ALA A 80 6.29 21.20 36.39
N ARG A 81 5.06 21.56 36.00
CA ARG A 81 4.03 22.13 36.88
C ARG A 81 3.25 21.09 37.69
N LEU A 82 3.42 19.80 37.42
CA LEU A 82 2.71 18.77 38.17
C LEU A 82 3.25 18.69 39.61
N PRO A 83 2.38 18.67 40.64
CA PRO A 83 2.81 18.54 42.04
C PRO A 83 3.65 17.28 42.28
N LEU A 84 3.32 16.20 41.57
CA LEU A 84 4.07 14.94 41.62
C LEU A 84 5.52 15.13 41.18
N TYR A 85 5.74 15.80 40.04
CA TYR A 85 7.08 16.06 39.51
C TYR A 85 7.89 16.96 40.46
N GLN A 86 7.26 18.00 41.01
CA GLN A 86 7.90 18.90 41.97
C GLN A 86 8.34 18.19 43.25
N ASN A 87 7.50 17.29 43.78
CA ASN A 87 7.84 16.49 44.95
C ASN A 87 8.99 15.50 44.66
N LEU A 88 8.97 14.85 43.49
CA LEU A 88 10.01 13.92 43.04
C LEU A 88 11.37 14.62 42.84
N VAL A 89 11.39 15.82 42.26
CA VAL A 89 12.62 16.61 42.09
C VAL A 89 13.11 17.16 43.44
N ALA A 90 12.22 17.49 44.36
CA ALA A 90 12.59 17.91 45.71
C ALA A 90 13.23 16.77 46.52
N GLU A 91 12.77 15.53 46.34
CA GLU A 91 13.35 14.33 46.97
C GLU A 91 14.62 13.84 46.25
N THR A 92 14.70 13.99 44.92
CA THR A 92 15.83 13.54 44.10
C THR A 92 16.19 14.60 43.03
N PRO A 93 17.14 15.51 43.32
CA PRO A 93 17.50 16.59 42.39
C PRO A 93 18.08 16.11 41.06
N GLU A 94 18.75 14.95 41.04
CA GLU A 94 19.35 14.34 39.84
C GLU A 94 18.31 13.98 38.78
N LEU A 95 17.07 13.69 39.20
CA LEU A 95 15.95 13.41 38.30
C LEU A 95 15.56 14.62 37.47
N GLY A 96 15.69 15.84 38.01
CA GLY A 96 15.42 17.07 37.28
C GLY A 96 16.39 17.28 36.12
N VAL A 97 17.69 17.09 36.39
CA VAL A 97 18.77 17.22 35.40
C VAL A 97 18.66 16.13 34.32
N ALA A 98 18.47 14.87 34.72
CA ALA A 98 18.30 13.77 33.76
C ALA A 98 17.04 13.94 32.89
N PHE A 99 15.96 14.47 33.47
CA PHE A 99 14.74 14.75 32.74
C PHE A 99 14.94 15.89 31.73
N GLU A 100 15.55 17.00 32.13
CA GLU A 100 15.86 18.14 31.26
C GLU A 100 16.82 17.72 30.13
N GLU A 101 17.82 16.90 30.41
CA GLU A 101 18.77 16.41 29.40
C GLU A 101 18.08 15.47 28.40
N ALA A 102 17.20 14.56 28.86
CA ALA A 102 16.35 13.74 28.00
C ALA A 102 15.34 14.59 27.17
N PHE A 103 14.81 15.65 27.78
CA PHE A 103 13.92 16.62 27.14
C PHE A 103 14.62 17.70 26.32
N ASN A 104 15.95 17.74 26.28
CA ASN A 104 16.72 18.63 25.39
C ASN A 104 17.53 17.85 24.34
N GLN A 105 17.64 16.53 24.48
CA GLN A 105 18.30 15.69 23.50
C GLN A 105 17.63 15.89 22.12
N PRO A 106 18.37 16.30 21.08
CA PRO A 106 17.82 16.39 19.74
C PRO A 106 17.46 14.97 19.31
N GLN A 107 16.18 14.62 19.38
CA GLN A 107 15.68 13.41 18.77
C GLN A 107 15.77 13.62 17.26
N GLY A 108 16.93 13.29 16.68
CA GLY A 108 17.13 13.31 15.24
C GLY A 108 16.04 12.45 14.60
N GLY A 109 15.00 13.09 14.07
CA GLY A 109 13.85 12.40 13.50
C GLY A 109 13.00 11.63 14.52
N GLY A 110 12.74 12.20 15.71
CA GLY A 110 11.73 11.64 16.62
C GLY A 110 10.38 11.43 15.92
N LEU A 111 9.56 10.52 16.45
CA LEU A 111 8.27 9.95 15.96
C LEU A 111 7.31 10.83 15.12
N LEU A 112 7.52 12.15 15.08
CA LEU A 112 6.70 13.17 14.43
C LEU A 112 7.35 13.82 13.21
N ALA A 113 8.65 13.63 12.97
CA ALA A 113 9.38 14.34 11.91
C ALA A 113 10.28 13.40 11.09
N THR A 114 9.67 12.50 10.31
CA THR A 114 10.33 12.01 9.10
C THR A 114 10.35 13.16 8.10
N GLY A 115 11.55 13.55 7.66
CA GLY A 115 11.69 14.69 6.76
C GLY A 115 11.03 14.42 5.40
N PRO A 116 10.44 15.41 4.74
CA PRO A 116 9.78 15.23 3.43
C PRO A 116 10.73 14.78 2.30
N ILE A 117 12.04 14.86 2.52
CA ILE A 117 13.08 14.35 1.62
C ILE A 117 13.26 12.83 1.77
N GLU A 118 13.09 12.29 2.98
CA GLU A 118 13.19 10.84 3.21
C GLU A 118 11.99 10.10 2.60
N SER A 119 10.83 10.77 2.48
CA SER A 119 9.63 10.21 1.86
C SER A 119 9.66 10.20 0.32
N LEU A 120 10.62 10.87 -0.33
CA LEU A 120 10.81 10.82 -1.79
C LEU A 120 11.23 9.42 -2.28
N ALA A 121 11.99 8.68 -1.47
CA ALA A 121 12.32 7.29 -1.76
C ALA A 121 11.04 6.44 -1.90
N GLY A 122 10.03 6.71 -1.06
CA GLY A 122 8.73 6.05 -1.13
C GLY A 122 8.03 6.22 -2.49
N VAL A 123 8.12 7.40 -3.09
CA VAL A 123 7.54 7.67 -4.43
C VAL A 123 8.22 6.82 -5.51
N LEU A 124 9.55 6.71 -5.46
CA LEU A 124 10.33 5.96 -6.45
C LEU A 124 10.09 4.45 -6.32
N PHE A 125 9.94 3.94 -5.09
CA PHE A 125 9.72 2.51 -4.85
C PHE A 125 8.24 2.10 -4.90
N ALA A 126 7.29 3.03 -4.77
CA ALA A 126 5.85 2.74 -4.89
C ALA A 126 5.47 1.92 -6.14
N PRO A 127 5.87 2.30 -7.38
CA PRO A 127 5.56 1.49 -8.56
C PRO A 127 6.22 0.11 -8.53
N VAL A 128 7.42 -0.01 -7.93
CA VAL A 128 8.13 -1.29 -7.80
C VAL A 128 7.36 -2.23 -6.87
N PHE A 129 6.95 -1.74 -5.70
CA PHE A 129 6.14 -2.52 -4.76
C PHE A 129 4.76 -2.87 -5.33
N ALA A 130 4.13 -1.95 -6.06
CA ALA A 130 2.86 -2.22 -6.74
C ALA A 130 3.01 -3.35 -7.78
N LEU A 131 4.07 -3.31 -8.59
CA LEU A 131 4.36 -4.35 -9.57
C LEU A 131 4.65 -5.69 -8.90
N LEU A 132 5.48 -5.72 -7.86
CA LEU A 132 5.79 -6.94 -7.11
C LEU A 132 4.54 -7.52 -6.47
N GLY A 133 3.73 -6.70 -5.80
CA GLY A 133 2.47 -7.12 -5.18
C GLY A 133 1.49 -7.69 -6.20
N TRP A 134 1.27 -6.97 -7.30
CA TRP A 134 0.44 -7.44 -8.42
C TRP A 134 0.96 -8.75 -9.00
N PHE A 135 2.27 -8.88 -9.22
CA PHE A 135 2.89 -10.08 -9.76
C PHE A 135 2.68 -11.29 -8.86
N ILE A 136 2.95 -11.13 -7.56
CA ILE A 136 2.81 -12.19 -6.56
C ILE A 136 1.33 -12.62 -6.46
N VAL A 137 0.43 -11.66 -6.23
CA VAL A 137 -1.00 -11.93 -6.04
C VAL A 137 -1.60 -12.51 -7.33
N GLY A 138 -1.33 -11.91 -8.48
CA GLY A 138 -1.82 -12.39 -9.77
C GLY A 138 -1.36 -13.82 -10.09
N SER A 139 -0.11 -14.16 -9.73
CA SER A 139 0.41 -15.52 -9.91
C SER A 139 -0.28 -16.54 -9.03
N VAL A 140 -0.49 -16.22 -7.76
CA VAL A 140 -1.19 -17.13 -6.84
C VAL A 140 -2.65 -17.31 -7.24
N VAL A 141 -3.32 -16.22 -7.63
CA VAL A 141 -4.68 -16.26 -8.13
C VAL A 141 -4.79 -17.09 -9.42
N HIS A 142 -3.80 -16.98 -10.33
CA HIS A 142 -3.75 -17.82 -11.53
C HIS A 142 -3.66 -19.32 -11.18
N ILE A 143 -2.76 -19.70 -10.28
CA ILE A 143 -2.59 -21.09 -9.86
C ILE A 143 -3.88 -21.62 -9.22
N ALA A 144 -4.50 -20.84 -8.32
CA ALA A 144 -5.75 -21.20 -7.69
C ALA A 144 -6.87 -21.37 -8.74
N ALA A 145 -7.04 -20.41 -9.65
CA ALA A 145 -8.06 -20.49 -10.70
C ALA A 145 -7.85 -21.67 -11.65
N ARG A 146 -6.59 -22.03 -11.96
CA ARG A 146 -6.26 -23.23 -12.74
C ARG A 146 -6.63 -24.50 -12.00
N ALA A 147 -6.41 -24.58 -10.68
CA ALA A 147 -6.80 -25.72 -9.86
C ALA A 147 -8.33 -25.94 -9.83
N PHE A 148 -9.10 -24.86 -9.96
CA PHE A 148 -10.57 -24.92 -10.10
C PHE A 148 -11.06 -25.15 -11.55
N GLY A 149 -10.18 -25.50 -12.49
CA GLY A 149 -10.54 -25.85 -13.87
C GLY A 149 -10.56 -24.67 -14.85
N GLY A 150 -10.03 -23.50 -14.47
CA GLY A 150 -10.03 -22.31 -15.32
C GLY A 150 -9.16 -22.48 -16.58
N SER A 151 -9.55 -21.87 -17.71
CA SER A 151 -8.89 -22.09 -19.01
C SER A 151 -7.89 -21.01 -19.44
N ALA A 152 -7.81 -19.87 -18.73
CA ALA A 152 -6.96 -18.75 -19.12
C ALA A 152 -5.46 -19.09 -19.10
N ALA A 153 -4.72 -18.51 -20.05
CA ALA A 153 -3.27 -18.46 -20.00
C ALA A 153 -2.77 -17.50 -18.92
N TYR A 154 -1.56 -17.71 -18.41
CA TYR A 154 -0.96 -16.87 -17.37
C TYR A 154 -0.96 -15.38 -17.74
N GLN A 155 -0.56 -15.06 -18.98
CA GLN A 155 -0.55 -13.69 -19.48
C GLN A 155 -1.93 -13.04 -19.46
N GLN A 156 -2.98 -13.81 -19.77
CA GLN A 156 -4.37 -13.32 -19.75
C GLN A 156 -4.85 -13.04 -18.33
N THR A 157 -4.54 -13.92 -17.37
CA THR A 157 -4.86 -13.68 -15.96
C THR A 157 -4.15 -12.44 -15.44
N MET A 158 -2.85 -12.32 -15.69
CA MET A 158 -2.06 -11.15 -15.28
C MET A 158 -2.57 -9.85 -15.91
N ALA A 159 -2.89 -9.88 -17.21
CA ALA A 159 -3.47 -8.73 -17.91
C ALA A 159 -4.77 -8.27 -17.25
N CYS A 160 -5.68 -9.20 -16.91
CA CYS A 160 -6.95 -8.88 -16.26
C CYS A 160 -6.77 -8.41 -14.82
N THR A 161 -5.93 -9.07 -14.02
CA THR A 161 -5.71 -8.69 -12.61
C THR A 161 -5.04 -7.34 -12.49
N ALA A 162 -4.32 -6.86 -13.52
CA ALA A 162 -3.79 -5.51 -13.56
C ALA A 162 -4.87 -4.43 -13.47
N LEU A 163 -6.10 -4.68 -13.99
CA LEU A 163 -7.21 -3.73 -13.85
C LEU A 163 -7.64 -3.55 -12.39
N ALA A 164 -7.35 -4.51 -11.50
CA ALA A 164 -7.62 -4.35 -10.07
C ALA A 164 -6.83 -3.18 -9.46
N SER A 165 -5.71 -2.76 -10.09
CA SER A 165 -5.01 -1.54 -9.70
C SER A 165 -5.88 -0.29 -9.84
N GLY A 166 -6.92 -0.31 -10.70
CA GLY A 166 -7.90 0.76 -10.81
C GLY A 166 -8.57 1.12 -9.48
N ALA A 167 -8.74 0.16 -8.57
CA ALA A 167 -9.25 0.41 -7.22
C ALA A 167 -8.35 1.37 -6.42
N HIS A 168 -7.05 1.35 -6.66
CA HIS A 168 -6.10 2.26 -6.00
C HIS A 168 -6.17 3.70 -6.51
N LEU A 169 -6.89 3.98 -7.62
CA LEU A 169 -7.16 5.38 -8.01
C LEU A 169 -7.93 6.14 -6.94
N LEU A 170 -8.73 5.47 -6.11
CA LEU A 170 -9.39 6.13 -4.97
C LEU A 170 -8.38 6.64 -3.94
N ALA A 171 -7.20 6.01 -3.84
CA ALA A 171 -6.14 6.46 -2.95
C ALA A 171 -5.53 7.80 -3.36
N LEU A 172 -5.85 8.33 -4.56
CA LEU A 172 -5.44 9.68 -4.95
C LEU A 172 -6.03 10.78 -4.04
N VAL A 173 -7.11 10.49 -3.29
CA VAL A 173 -7.63 11.45 -2.30
C VAL A 173 -6.60 11.77 -1.21
N GLN A 174 -5.58 10.92 -1.01
CA GLN A 174 -4.48 11.13 -0.05
C GLN A 174 -3.62 12.37 -0.37
N ILE A 175 -3.82 13.02 -1.53
CA ILE A 175 -3.29 14.38 -1.78
C ILE A 175 -3.75 15.35 -0.68
N VAL A 176 -4.96 15.16 -0.16
CA VAL A 176 -5.47 15.94 0.97
C VAL A 176 -4.89 15.36 2.26
N PRO A 177 -4.18 16.17 3.09
CA PRO A 177 -3.67 15.73 4.38
C PRO A 177 -4.77 15.07 5.22
N TYR A 178 -4.43 13.97 5.89
CA TYR A 178 -5.34 13.17 6.73
C TYR A 178 -6.50 12.46 6.00
N ALA A 179 -6.66 12.60 4.69
CA ALA A 179 -7.66 11.87 3.94
C ALA A 179 -7.26 10.39 3.76
N GLN A 180 -8.21 9.49 4.03
CA GLN A 180 -8.01 8.03 4.00
C GLN A 180 -9.14 7.37 3.20
N VAL A 181 -8.84 6.25 2.52
CA VAL A 181 -9.85 5.43 1.83
C VAL A 181 -9.74 4.00 2.32
N ALA A 182 -10.79 3.52 2.99
CA ALA A 182 -10.84 2.16 3.50
C ALA A 182 -11.25 1.11 2.45
N ALA A 183 -11.93 1.52 1.38
CA ALA A 183 -12.58 0.60 0.43
C ALA A 183 -11.65 0.05 -0.68
N THR A 184 -10.42 0.54 -0.81
CA THR A 184 -9.51 0.17 -1.92
C THR A 184 -9.20 -1.32 -1.94
N THR A 185 -8.95 -1.93 -0.78
CA THR A 185 -8.65 -3.37 -0.67
C THR A 185 -9.84 -4.23 -1.07
N ILE A 186 -11.04 -3.90 -0.57
CA ILE A 186 -12.27 -4.65 -0.89
C ILE A 186 -12.56 -4.52 -2.38
N LEU A 187 -12.46 -3.32 -2.94
CA LEU A 187 -12.69 -3.10 -4.36
C LEU A 187 -11.63 -3.77 -5.24
N GLY A 188 -10.37 -3.79 -4.81
CA GLY A 188 -9.30 -4.53 -5.49
C GLY A 188 -9.56 -6.05 -5.49
N LEU A 189 -10.09 -6.61 -4.41
CA LEU A 189 -10.51 -8.01 -4.35
C LEU A 189 -11.70 -8.29 -5.28
N LEU A 190 -12.71 -7.41 -5.31
CA LEU A 190 -13.84 -7.52 -6.24
C LEU A 190 -13.39 -7.44 -7.70
N ALA A 191 -12.48 -6.51 -8.02
CA ALA A 191 -11.91 -6.39 -9.35
C ALA A 191 -11.09 -7.63 -9.73
N THR A 192 -10.35 -8.21 -8.77
CA THR A 192 -9.64 -9.49 -8.97
C THR A 192 -10.62 -10.65 -9.18
N TYR A 193 -11.75 -10.66 -8.49
CA TYR A 193 -12.82 -11.64 -8.72
C TYR A 193 -13.41 -11.54 -10.13
N VAL A 194 -13.72 -10.33 -10.60
CA VAL A 194 -14.18 -10.12 -11.99
C VAL A 194 -13.08 -10.50 -12.97
N ALA A 195 -11.82 -10.14 -12.71
CA ALA A 195 -10.68 -10.53 -13.54
C ALA A 195 -10.59 -12.04 -13.73
N VAL A 196 -10.69 -12.83 -12.65
CA VAL A 196 -10.64 -14.30 -12.69
C VAL A 196 -11.84 -14.87 -13.44
N ARG A 197 -13.05 -14.35 -13.15
CA ARG A 197 -14.27 -14.82 -13.77
C ARG A 197 -14.23 -14.62 -15.29
N GLU A 198 -13.80 -13.44 -15.73
CA GLU A 198 -13.74 -13.10 -17.15
C GLU A 198 -12.52 -13.73 -17.85
N SER A 199 -11.38 -13.89 -17.16
CA SER A 199 -10.19 -14.52 -17.75
C SER A 199 -10.35 -16.03 -17.89
N HIS A 200 -10.76 -16.71 -16.82
CA HIS A 200 -10.83 -18.18 -16.75
C HIS A 200 -12.19 -18.76 -17.13
N GLN A 201 -13.20 -17.91 -17.37
CA GLN A 201 -14.59 -18.32 -17.69
C GLN A 201 -15.18 -19.26 -16.63
N LEU A 202 -14.76 -19.08 -15.38
CA LEU A 202 -15.21 -19.90 -14.26
C LEU A 202 -16.61 -19.47 -13.79
N PRO A 203 -17.41 -20.39 -13.21
CA PRO A 203 -18.62 -20.02 -12.49
C PRO A 203 -18.30 -19.08 -11.32
N ALA A 204 -19.33 -18.39 -10.80
CA ALA A 204 -19.16 -17.45 -9.69
C ALA A 204 -18.52 -18.09 -8.45
N TRP A 205 -18.96 -19.30 -8.09
CA TRP A 205 -18.52 -19.97 -6.86
C TRP A 205 -17.03 -20.39 -6.87
N PRO A 206 -16.51 -21.08 -7.90
CA PRO A 206 -15.07 -21.37 -7.97
C PRO A 206 -14.20 -20.11 -8.12
N SER A 207 -14.69 -19.07 -8.82
CA SER A 207 -13.98 -17.80 -8.94
C SER A 207 -13.80 -17.11 -7.58
N PHE A 208 -14.85 -17.15 -6.74
CA PHE A 208 -14.79 -16.62 -5.38
C PHE A 208 -13.72 -17.33 -4.55
N TRP A 209 -13.71 -18.67 -4.54
CA TRP A 209 -12.71 -19.43 -3.79
C TRP A 209 -11.30 -19.28 -4.33
N ALA A 210 -11.11 -19.15 -5.64
CA ALA A 210 -9.79 -18.88 -6.22
C ALA A 210 -9.20 -17.56 -5.71
N VAL A 211 -10.03 -16.51 -5.60
CA VAL A 211 -9.59 -15.20 -5.11
C VAL A 211 -9.50 -15.14 -3.59
N ALA A 212 -10.37 -15.85 -2.86
CA ALA A 212 -10.31 -15.87 -1.40
C ALA A 212 -9.16 -16.74 -0.86
N LEU A 213 -8.95 -17.93 -1.44
CA LEU A 213 -7.91 -18.87 -0.99
C LEU A 213 -6.52 -18.44 -1.42
N GLY A 214 -6.36 -17.75 -2.55
CA GLY A 214 -5.03 -17.37 -3.04
C GLY A 214 -4.23 -16.55 -2.02
N PRO A 215 -4.65 -15.32 -1.68
CA PRO A 215 -3.94 -14.46 -0.73
C PRO A 215 -3.89 -15.04 0.69
N THR A 216 -4.92 -15.76 1.14
CA THR A 216 -4.95 -16.35 2.48
C THR A 216 -3.95 -17.50 2.63
N LEU A 217 -3.81 -18.34 1.61
CA LEU A 217 -2.85 -19.44 1.60
C LEU A 217 -1.41 -18.92 1.48
N LEU A 218 -1.21 -17.82 0.74
CA LEU A 218 0.07 -17.10 0.69
C LEU A 218 0.46 -16.54 2.06
N LEU A 219 -0.48 -15.86 2.74
CA LEU A 219 -0.27 -15.34 4.09
C LEU A 219 0.07 -16.45 5.08
N LEU A 220 -0.63 -17.58 4.99
CA LEU A 220 -0.38 -18.74 5.86
C LEU A 220 1.00 -19.35 5.62
N LEU A 221 1.42 -19.50 4.35
CA LEU A 221 2.77 -19.96 4.01
C LEU A 221 3.86 -19.00 4.47
N ALA A 222 3.66 -17.69 4.29
CA ALA A 222 4.59 -16.66 4.75
C ALA A 222 4.71 -16.66 6.28
N ALA A 223 3.60 -16.81 6.99
CA ALA A 223 3.59 -16.91 8.45
C ALA A 223 4.33 -18.16 8.94
N ILE A 224 4.10 -19.33 8.33
CA ILE A 224 4.83 -20.56 8.66
C ILE A 224 6.33 -20.39 8.43
N PHE A 225 6.72 -19.83 7.29
CA PHE A 225 8.13 -19.61 6.96
C PHE A 225 8.79 -18.63 7.93
N SER A 226 8.11 -17.54 8.27
CA SER A 226 8.59 -16.55 9.24
C SER A 226 8.75 -17.17 10.64
N CYS A 227 7.78 -17.96 11.11
CA CYS A 227 7.88 -18.66 12.39
C CYS A 227 9.02 -19.68 12.40
N GLY A 228 9.22 -20.43 11.32
CA GLY A 228 10.34 -21.37 11.18
C GLY A 228 11.69 -20.66 11.20
N LEU A 229 11.82 -19.53 10.50
CA LEU A 229 13.04 -18.74 10.48
C LEU A 229 13.37 -18.13 11.85
N LEU A 230 12.36 -17.63 12.57
CA LEU A 230 12.51 -17.15 13.94
C LEU A 230 12.95 -18.27 14.89
N PHE A 231 12.36 -19.47 14.77
CA PHE A 231 12.76 -20.62 15.57
C PHE A 231 14.22 -21.01 15.32
N LEU A 232 14.65 -21.02 14.05
CA LEU A 232 16.05 -21.26 13.69
C LEU A 232 16.99 -20.20 14.25
N LEU A 233 16.64 -18.91 14.13
CA LEU A 233 17.45 -17.83 14.68
C LEU A 233 17.59 -17.92 16.20
N VAL A 234 16.50 -18.20 16.92
CA VAL A 234 16.54 -18.42 18.38
C VAL A 234 17.35 -19.65 18.75
N SER A 235 17.32 -20.72 17.94
CA SER A 235 18.10 -21.93 18.23
C SER A 235 19.61 -21.78 18.01
N VAL A 236 20.05 -20.72 17.32
CA VAL A 236 21.47 -20.44 17.01
C VAL A 236 22.08 -19.45 18.00
N VAL A 237 21.26 -18.73 18.77
CA VAL A 237 21.68 -17.78 19.84
C VAL A 237 21.75 -18.49 21.17
#